data_AF-A0A0J6ZH27-F1
#
_entry.id   AF-A0A0J6ZH27-F1
#
_cell.length_a   1.000
_cell.length_b   1.000
_cell.length_c   1.000
_cell.angle_alpha   90.00
_cell.angle_beta   90.00
_cell.angle_gamma   90.00
#
_symmetry.space_group_name_H-M   'P 1'
#
loop_
_entity.id
_entity.type
_entity.pdbx_description
1 polymer ?
#
loop_
_entity_poly.entity_id
_entity_poly.type
_entity_poly.pdbx_seq_one_letter_code
_entity_poly.pdbx_strand_id
1 'polypeptide(L)'
;MNVRKTSYNPMLKQYGGMFAKAPYTMVEVKYSAAWNRTSITEGVQLLDAALASTSGDIIVMAHSEGAQVASRWMRTYANDPTRAALAGRVTFLLSGNPLRSSQGGGGQMIGLWENDGTRALPTPTTTPWAIVDVARRWDGWADWPADTSNKFAVRNARKGMTSFHFNYNNVDIYDPANTVWHDGNTTYVLTHENTPPIMRSLFANPNLASVLRGRIETGYQRPTNDIAAPSRSAVTA
;
A
#
# COMPACT_ATOMS: atom_id res chain seq x y z
N MET A 1 19.40 -31.99 3.24
CA MET A 1 19.34 -30.51 3.16
C MET A 1 18.84 -30.13 1.78
N ASN A 2 17.57 -29.74 1.66
CA ASN A 2 17.03 -29.27 0.38
C ASN A 2 17.11 -27.75 0.35
N VAL A 3 18.21 -27.23 -0.20
CA VAL A 3 18.33 -25.82 -0.59
C VAL A 3 17.43 -25.63 -1.82
N ARG A 4 16.14 -25.36 -1.58
CA ARG A 4 15.25 -24.91 -2.65
C ARG A 4 15.59 -23.46 -2.98
N LYS A 5 15.78 -23.22 -4.29
CA LYS A 5 16.04 -21.92 -4.94
C LYS A 5 15.41 -20.75 -4.19
N THR A 6 16.23 -19.74 -3.90
CA THR A 6 15.83 -18.44 -3.37
C THR A 6 14.57 -17.94 -4.09
N SER A 7 13.42 -17.98 -3.41
CA SER A 7 12.25 -17.23 -3.84
C SER A 7 12.67 -15.76 -3.97
N TYR A 8 12.28 -15.11 -5.06
CA TYR A 8 12.42 -13.67 -5.18
C TYR A 8 11.61 -13.04 -4.04
N ASN A 9 12.29 -12.51 -3.02
CA ASN A 9 11.66 -11.75 -1.95
C ASN A 9 11.76 -10.25 -2.28
N PRO A 10 10.69 -9.63 -2.81
CA PRO A 10 10.72 -8.21 -3.16
C PRO A 10 10.94 -7.30 -1.93
N MET A 11 10.64 -7.78 -0.72
CA MET A 11 10.73 -6.98 0.51
C MET A 11 12.17 -6.57 0.83
N LEU A 12 13.17 -7.37 0.47
CA LEU A 12 14.59 -7.05 0.69
C LEU A 12 15.02 -5.77 -0.03
N LYS A 13 14.32 -5.39 -1.10
CA LYS A 13 14.64 -4.22 -1.91
C LYS A 13 13.71 -3.05 -1.64
N GLN A 14 12.57 -3.24 -0.97
CA GLN A 14 11.64 -2.14 -0.68
C GLN A 14 12.33 -1.04 0.12
N TYR A 15 11.96 0.21 -0.19
CA TYR A 15 12.45 1.39 0.54
C TYR A 15 13.99 1.52 0.56
N GLY A 16 14.62 1.30 -0.58
CA GLY A 16 16.08 1.31 -0.75
C GLY A 16 16.78 0.18 0.01
N GLY A 17 16.05 -0.87 0.39
CA GLY A 17 16.54 -1.93 1.27
C GLY A 17 16.82 -1.46 2.69
N MET A 18 16.22 -0.33 3.13
CA MET A 18 16.54 0.26 4.43
C MET A 18 16.29 -0.68 5.62
N PHE A 19 15.29 -1.56 5.52
CA PHE A 19 14.93 -2.54 6.55
C PHE A 19 15.64 -3.89 6.38
N ALA A 20 16.44 -4.06 5.32
CA ALA A 20 17.21 -5.27 5.05
C ALA A 20 18.68 -5.16 5.51
N LYS A 21 19.03 -4.07 6.22
CA LYS A 21 20.37 -3.79 6.74
C LYS A 21 20.31 -3.45 8.23
N ALA A 22 21.47 -3.51 8.90
CA ALA A 22 21.58 -3.10 10.30
C ALA A 22 20.99 -1.70 10.53
N PRO A 23 20.30 -1.47 11.67
CA PRO A 23 20.15 -2.37 12.81
C PRO A 23 19.05 -3.45 12.67
N TYR A 24 18.36 -3.53 11.53
CA TYR A 24 17.25 -4.45 11.33
C TYR A 24 17.70 -5.87 11.00
N THR A 25 16.93 -6.85 11.48
CA THR A 25 17.00 -8.25 11.04
C THR A 25 15.69 -8.61 10.38
N MET A 26 15.73 -8.89 9.07
CA MET A 26 14.53 -9.23 8.31
C MET A 26 14.22 -10.73 8.42
N VAL A 27 13.01 -11.04 8.87
CA VAL A 27 12.48 -12.41 8.95
C VAL A 27 11.28 -12.53 8.03
N GLU A 28 11.30 -13.52 7.14
CA GLU A 28 10.21 -13.78 6.20
C GLU A 28 9.12 -14.63 6.87
N VAL A 29 7.87 -14.15 6.85
CA VAL A 29 6.69 -14.97 7.16
C VAL A 29 6.35 -15.78 5.92
N LYS A 30 6.68 -17.07 5.94
CA LYS A 30 6.49 -17.97 4.79
C LYS A 30 5.10 -18.58 4.78
N TYR A 31 4.23 -18.07 3.91
CA TYR A 31 2.92 -18.66 3.60
C TYR A 31 2.80 -18.84 2.08
N SER A 32 1.71 -19.44 1.60
CA SER A 32 1.59 -19.75 0.16
C SER A 32 1.71 -18.53 -0.76
N ALA A 33 1.26 -17.34 -0.30
CA ALA A 33 1.39 -16.06 -1.00
C ALA A 33 1.01 -16.16 -2.49
N ALA A 34 -0.04 -16.94 -2.77
CA ALA A 34 -0.49 -17.31 -4.09
C ALA A 34 -1.98 -17.08 -4.20
N TRP A 35 -2.47 -16.87 -5.42
CA TRP A 35 -3.88 -16.64 -5.71
C TRP A 35 -4.72 -17.92 -5.50
N ASN A 36 -4.88 -18.33 -4.25
CA ASN A 36 -5.59 -19.52 -3.81
C ASN A 36 -6.48 -19.20 -2.59
N ARG A 37 -7.41 -20.10 -2.28
CA ARG A 37 -8.45 -19.87 -1.26
C ARG A 37 -7.91 -19.81 0.18
N THR A 38 -6.73 -20.32 0.45
CA THR A 38 -6.21 -20.46 1.82
C THR A 38 -5.16 -19.41 2.16
N SER A 39 -4.59 -18.74 1.16
CA SER A 39 -3.40 -17.87 1.32
C SER A 39 -3.56 -16.82 2.41
N ILE A 40 -4.66 -16.05 2.41
CA ILE A 40 -4.85 -14.98 3.40
C ILE A 40 -5.06 -15.57 4.81
N THR A 41 -5.86 -16.62 4.94
CA THR A 41 -6.12 -17.27 6.25
C THR A 41 -4.86 -17.91 6.83
N GLU A 42 -4.09 -18.61 6.01
CA GLU A 42 -2.79 -19.18 6.38
C GLU A 42 -1.81 -18.07 6.80
N GLY A 43 -1.73 -16.99 6.01
CA GLY A 43 -0.90 -15.83 6.31
C GLY A 43 -1.23 -15.19 7.65
N VAL A 44 -2.52 -15.08 8.00
CA VAL A 44 -2.95 -14.53 9.31
C VAL A 44 -2.45 -15.41 10.46
N GLN A 45 -2.59 -16.72 10.35
CA GLN A 45 -2.14 -17.66 11.39
C GLN A 45 -0.62 -17.62 11.58
N LEU A 46 0.12 -17.57 10.47
CA LEU A 46 1.58 -17.54 10.51
C LEU A 46 2.13 -16.19 10.96
N LEU A 47 1.46 -15.09 10.62
CA LEU A 47 1.76 -13.77 11.16
C LEU A 47 1.56 -13.73 12.69
N ASP A 48 0.44 -14.28 13.19
CA ASP A 48 0.18 -14.35 14.62
C ASP A 48 1.26 -15.14 15.37
N ALA A 49 1.63 -16.32 14.84
CA ALA A 49 2.70 -17.14 15.40
C ALA A 49 4.07 -16.44 15.39
N ALA A 50 4.39 -15.72 14.30
CA ALA A 50 5.62 -14.95 14.21
C ALA A 50 5.67 -13.82 15.24
N LEU A 51 4.57 -13.08 15.43
CA LEU A 51 4.49 -12.00 16.42
C LEU A 51 4.61 -12.51 17.86
N ALA A 52 4.03 -13.68 18.15
CA ALA A 52 4.10 -14.30 19.47
C ALA A 52 5.51 -14.83 19.81
N SER A 53 6.28 -15.27 18.80
CA SER A 53 7.60 -15.89 18.99
C SER A 53 8.78 -14.91 18.84
N THR A 54 8.54 -13.74 18.25
CA THR A 54 9.59 -12.73 18.03
C THR A 54 9.62 -11.74 19.20
N SER A 55 10.78 -11.61 19.85
CA SER A 55 11.03 -10.64 20.92
C SER A 55 11.48 -9.28 20.37
N GLY A 56 11.43 -8.25 21.22
CA GLY A 56 11.85 -6.90 20.88
C GLY A 56 10.84 -6.11 20.04
N ASP A 57 11.32 -5.01 19.47
CA ASP A 57 10.56 -4.14 18.58
C ASP A 57 10.45 -4.75 17.18
N ILE A 58 9.24 -4.76 16.64
CA ILE A 58 8.88 -5.42 15.39
C ILE A 58 8.27 -4.41 14.43
N ILE A 59 8.76 -4.43 13.19
CA ILE A 59 8.09 -3.80 12.05
C ILE A 59 7.51 -4.93 11.18
N VAL A 60 6.19 -5.03 11.11
CA VAL A 60 5.51 -5.94 10.19
C VAL A 60 5.43 -5.26 8.83
N MET A 61 6.36 -5.61 7.94
CA MET A 61 6.32 -5.16 6.56
C MET A 61 5.41 -6.05 5.72
N ALA A 62 4.40 -5.46 5.08
CA ALA A 62 3.36 -6.21 4.41
C ALA A 62 2.96 -5.55 3.07
N HIS A 63 3.23 -6.25 1.96
CA HIS A 63 2.98 -5.75 0.61
C HIS A 63 1.82 -6.48 -0.06
N SER A 64 0.92 -5.75 -0.74
CA SER A 64 -0.15 -6.33 -1.55
C SER A 64 -1.02 -7.34 -0.77
N GLU A 65 -1.08 -8.62 -1.15
CA GLU A 65 -1.79 -9.67 -0.38
C GLU A 65 -1.31 -9.77 1.08
N GLY A 66 -0.03 -9.52 1.36
CA GLY A 66 0.48 -9.45 2.72
C GLY A 66 -0.16 -8.31 3.53
N ALA A 67 -0.47 -7.18 2.89
CA ALA A 67 -1.22 -6.11 3.54
C ALA A 67 -2.67 -6.52 3.83
N GLN A 68 -3.28 -7.35 2.98
CA GLN A 68 -4.59 -7.96 3.26
C GLN A 68 -4.55 -8.88 4.47
N VAL A 69 -3.50 -9.71 4.57
CA VAL A 69 -3.19 -10.56 5.73
C VAL A 69 -3.07 -9.71 7.00
N ALA A 70 -2.21 -8.69 6.98
CA ALA A 70 -2.01 -7.82 8.15
C ALA A 70 -3.30 -7.11 8.56
N SER A 71 -4.06 -6.58 7.59
CA SER A 71 -5.36 -5.94 7.82
C SER A 71 -6.37 -6.89 8.45
N ARG A 72 -6.40 -8.14 8.00
CA ARG A 72 -7.29 -9.17 8.57
C ARG A 72 -6.86 -9.56 9.97
N TRP A 73 -5.57 -9.79 10.20
CA TRP A 73 -5.03 -10.07 11.53
C TRP A 73 -5.41 -8.96 12.51
N MET A 74 -5.23 -7.69 12.12
CA MET A 74 -5.62 -6.54 12.93
C MET A 74 -7.11 -6.55 13.29
N ARG A 75 -8.01 -6.81 12.32
CA ARG A 75 -9.45 -6.93 12.60
C ARG A 75 -9.79 -8.10 13.53
N THR A 76 -9.11 -9.23 13.37
CA THR A 76 -9.33 -10.42 14.19
C THR A 76 -8.92 -10.20 15.64
N TYR A 77 -7.80 -9.52 15.88
CA TYR A 77 -7.16 -9.46 17.20
C TYR A 77 -7.20 -8.11 17.90
N ALA A 78 -7.77 -7.05 17.31
CA ALA A 78 -7.78 -5.71 17.92
C ALA A 78 -8.34 -5.67 19.35
N ASN A 79 -9.27 -6.57 19.68
CA ASN A 79 -9.90 -6.66 21.01
C ASN A 79 -9.36 -7.81 21.86
N ASP A 80 -8.36 -8.57 21.38
CA ASP A 80 -7.70 -9.62 22.16
C ASP A 80 -6.65 -8.97 23.09
N PRO A 81 -6.76 -9.10 24.42
CA PRO A 81 -5.83 -8.45 25.35
C PRO A 81 -4.37 -8.89 25.20
N THR A 82 -4.13 -10.14 24.82
CA THR A 82 -2.78 -10.68 24.63
C THR A 82 -2.11 -10.05 23.42
N ARG A 83 -2.84 -9.90 22.31
CA ARG A 83 -2.33 -9.27 21.09
C ARG A 83 -2.28 -7.75 21.24
N ALA A 84 -3.26 -7.14 21.90
CA ALA A 84 -3.27 -5.70 22.17
C ALA A 84 -2.07 -5.27 23.03
N ALA A 85 -1.58 -6.13 23.94
CA ALA A 85 -0.35 -5.88 24.69
C ALA A 85 0.91 -5.74 23.81
N LEU A 86 0.84 -6.13 22.53
CA LEU A 86 1.91 -5.94 21.55
C LEU A 86 1.96 -4.51 20.98
N ALA A 87 0.96 -3.66 21.23
CA ALA A 87 0.84 -2.31 20.67
C ALA A 87 2.09 -1.45 20.88
N GLY A 88 2.75 -1.57 22.03
CA GLY A 88 3.95 -0.80 22.36
C GLY A 88 5.23 -1.23 21.62
N ARG A 89 5.23 -2.37 20.94
CA ARG A 89 6.42 -2.94 20.29
C ARG A 89 6.19 -3.37 18.84
N VAL A 90 4.97 -3.26 18.30
CA VAL A 90 4.63 -3.68 16.92
C VAL A 90 4.13 -2.49 16.14
N THR A 91 4.80 -2.19 15.03
CA THR A 91 4.34 -1.24 14.01
C THR A 91 4.07 -1.98 12.71
N PHE A 92 2.96 -1.70 12.05
CA PHE A 92 2.66 -2.22 10.72
C PHE A 92 3.13 -1.23 9.65
N LEU A 93 3.92 -1.69 8.69
CA LEU A 93 4.31 -0.94 7.49
C LEU A 93 3.69 -1.61 6.27
N LEU A 94 2.57 -1.05 5.80
CA LEU A 94 1.82 -1.58 4.68
C LEU A 94 2.25 -0.89 3.38
N SER A 95 2.35 -1.65 2.30
CA SER A 95 2.68 -1.10 0.98
C SER A 95 1.81 -1.68 -0.12
N GLY A 96 1.36 -0.82 -1.04
CA GLY A 96 0.47 -1.26 -2.11
C GLY A 96 -0.78 -1.95 -1.56
N ASN A 97 -1.32 -1.45 -0.45
CA ASN A 97 -2.38 -2.13 0.30
C ASN A 97 -3.72 -2.13 -0.48
N PRO A 98 -4.23 -3.28 -0.94
CA PRO A 98 -5.50 -3.36 -1.66
C PRO A 98 -6.72 -3.00 -0.81
N LEU A 99 -6.54 -2.89 0.52
CA LEU A 99 -7.55 -2.55 1.51
C LEU A 99 -7.29 -1.19 2.16
N ARG A 100 -6.47 -0.32 1.54
CA ARG A 100 -6.15 1.01 2.06
C ARG A 100 -7.42 1.81 2.33
N SER A 101 -7.67 2.14 3.59
CA SER A 101 -8.86 2.84 4.09
C SER A 101 -8.79 4.36 3.97
N SER A 102 -8.13 4.84 2.92
CA SER A 102 -7.80 6.26 2.75
C SER A 102 -8.92 7.08 2.13
N GLN A 103 -9.10 8.31 2.61
CA GLN A 103 -9.80 9.36 1.87
C GLN A 103 -8.91 9.81 0.70
N GLY A 104 -9.49 10.04 -0.49
CA GLY A 104 -8.74 10.57 -1.63
C GLY A 104 -8.11 9.60 -2.60
N GLY A 105 -8.49 8.34 -2.48
CA GLY A 105 -8.06 7.23 -3.32
C GLY A 105 -7.81 6.03 -2.42
N GLY A 106 -8.61 4.98 -2.60
CA GLY A 106 -8.72 3.88 -1.65
C GLY A 106 -8.22 2.56 -2.21
N GLY A 107 -8.21 1.55 -1.36
CA GLY A 107 -7.94 0.17 -1.76
C GLY A 107 -9.01 -0.36 -2.71
N GLN A 108 -8.61 -0.81 -3.89
CA GLN A 108 -9.54 -1.28 -4.93
C GLN A 108 -10.30 -2.56 -4.54
N MET A 109 -9.78 -3.33 -3.59
CA MET A 109 -10.43 -4.57 -3.16
C MET A 109 -11.55 -4.33 -2.16
N ILE A 110 -11.68 -3.15 -1.56
CA ILE A 110 -12.71 -2.88 -0.54
C ILE A 110 -14.11 -3.17 -1.11
N GLY A 111 -14.84 -4.07 -0.46
CA GLY A 111 -16.16 -4.53 -0.87
C GLY A 111 -16.17 -5.59 -1.97
N LEU A 112 -15.04 -5.89 -2.62
CA LEU A 112 -14.91 -7.00 -3.57
C LEU A 112 -14.73 -8.34 -2.84
N TRP A 113 -14.76 -9.43 -3.60
CA TRP A 113 -14.51 -10.77 -3.07
C TRP A 113 -13.00 -11.06 -3.01
N GLU A 114 -12.53 -11.54 -1.87
CA GLU A 114 -11.20 -12.13 -1.72
C GLU A 114 -11.24 -13.62 -2.15
N ASN A 115 -10.06 -14.21 -2.40
CA ASN A 115 -9.95 -15.56 -2.96
C ASN A 115 -10.51 -16.65 -2.05
N ASP A 116 -10.57 -16.39 -0.75
CA ASP A 116 -11.13 -17.31 0.23
C ASP A 116 -12.67 -17.26 0.33
N GLY A 117 -13.32 -16.45 -0.51
CA GLY A 117 -14.77 -16.30 -0.54
C GLY A 117 -15.32 -15.31 0.49
N THR A 118 -14.47 -14.54 1.17
CA THR A 118 -14.91 -13.46 2.06
C THR A 118 -14.98 -12.12 1.33
N ARG A 119 -15.69 -11.14 1.92
CA ARG A 119 -15.68 -9.76 1.42
C ARG A 119 -14.48 -9.02 2.00
N ALA A 120 -13.71 -8.37 1.12
CA ALA A 120 -12.60 -7.53 1.53
C ALA A 120 -13.10 -6.32 2.31
N LEU A 121 -12.60 -6.17 3.53
CA LEU A 121 -12.93 -5.06 4.43
C LEU A 121 -11.77 -4.07 4.49
N PRO A 122 -12.06 -2.76 4.68
CA PRO A 122 -11.02 -1.76 4.83
C PRO A 122 -10.05 -2.11 5.96
N THR A 123 -8.79 -1.72 5.80
CA THR A 123 -7.78 -1.78 6.87
C THR A 123 -8.29 -0.93 8.04
N PRO A 124 -8.42 -1.50 9.26
CA PRO A 124 -8.92 -0.73 10.39
C PRO A 124 -7.89 0.35 10.79
N THR A 125 -8.38 1.54 11.12
CA THR A 125 -7.54 2.68 11.54
C THR A 125 -7.53 2.90 13.05
N THR A 126 -8.47 2.28 13.77
CA THR A 126 -8.67 2.46 15.23
C THR A 126 -8.16 1.26 16.05
N THR A 127 -7.20 0.50 15.53
CA THR A 127 -6.59 -0.61 16.27
C THR A 127 -5.48 -0.15 17.21
N PRO A 128 -5.13 -0.92 18.26
CA PRO A 128 -4.08 -0.53 19.21
C PRO A 128 -2.69 -0.29 18.59
N TRP A 129 -2.38 -0.91 17.44
CA TRP A 129 -1.07 -0.82 16.79
C TRP A 129 -0.93 0.43 15.93
N ALA A 130 0.28 0.97 15.88
CA ALA A 130 0.65 2.00 14.90
C ALA A 130 0.73 1.39 13.49
N ILE A 131 0.17 2.10 12.52
CA ILE A 131 0.15 1.68 11.11
C ILE A 131 0.76 2.79 10.27
N VAL A 132 1.69 2.46 9.38
CA VAL A 132 2.17 3.31 8.30
C VAL A 132 1.72 2.66 7.00
N ASP A 133 0.76 3.26 6.29
CA ASP A 133 0.25 2.73 5.03
C ASP A 133 0.79 3.58 3.87
N VAL A 134 1.66 2.99 3.05
CA VAL A 134 2.34 3.65 1.93
C VAL A 134 1.72 3.25 0.59
N ALA A 135 1.18 4.24 -0.12
CA ALA A 135 0.68 4.07 -1.47
C ALA A 135 1.57 4.86 -2.43
N ARG A 136 1.89 4.23 -3.55
CA ARG A 136 2.39 4.99 -4.69
C ARG A 136 1.25 5.73 -5.36
N ARG A 137 1.41 6.99 -5.73
CA ARG A 137 0.34 7.73 -6.41
C ARG A 137 -0.05 7.00 -7.68
N TRP A 138 -1.34 6.76 -7.81
CA TRP A 138 -1.97 5.99 -8.89
C TRP A 138 -1.63 4.50 -8.93
N ASP A 139 -1.00 3.92 -7.91
CA ASP A 139 -1.04 2.46 -7.75
C ASP A 139 -2.50 2.03 -7.59
N GLY A 140 -3.14 1.58 -8.66
CA GLY A 140 -4.57 1.32 -8.66
C GLY A 140 -5.04 0.22 -7.72
N TRP A 141 -4.16 -0.55 -7.07
CA TRP A 141 -4.60 -1.42 -5.98
C TRP A 141 -4.78 -0.65 -4.68
N ALA A 142 -3.91 0.33 -4.39
CA ALA A 142 -3.87 1.07 -3.13
C ALA A 142 -4.40 2.51 -3.21
N ASP A 143 -4.46 3.08 -4.41
CA ASP A 143 -4.86 4.45 -4.73
C ASP A 143 -5.83 4.42 -5.93
N TRP A 144 -7.00 3.82 -5.73
CA TRP A 144 -8.05 3.76 -6.73
C TRP A 144 -8.92 5.03 -6.70
N PRO A 145 -9.29 5.63 -7.85
CA PRO A 145 -10.04 6.88 -7.89
C PRO A 145 -11.41 6.75 -7.20
N ALA A 146 -11.76 7.79 -6.43
CA ALA A 146 -13.05 7.91 -5.78
C ALA A 146 -14.18 8.09 -6.80
N ASP A 147 -13.94 8.85 -7.89
CA ASP A 147 -14.86 8.96 -9.01
C ASP A 147 -14.49 8.00 -10.15
N THR A 148 -15.19 6.88 -10.21
CA THR A 148 -15.00 5.85 -11.26
C THR A 148 -15.69 6.18 -12.59
N SER A 149 -16.47 7.28 -12.65
CA SER A 149 -16.98 7.82 -13.91
C SER A 149 -15.86 8.49 -14.72
N ASN A 150 -14.83 9.04 -14.04
CA ASN A 150 -13.63 9.57 -14.68
C ASN A 150 -12.77 8.45 -15.31
N LYS A 151 -12.97 8.24 -16.62
CA LYS A 151 -12.29 7.16 -17.35
C LYS A 151 -10.79 7.37 -17.51
N PHE A 152 -10.30 8.61 -17.46
CA PHE A 152 -8.85 8.88 -17.45
C PHE A 152 -8.22 8.42 -16.13
N ALA A 153 -8.85 8.75 -15.00
CA ALA A 153 -8.39 8.31 -13.69
C ALA A 153 -8.38 6.78 -13.56
N VAL A 154 -9.48 6.12 -13.96
CA VAL A 154 -9.60 4.65 -13.93
C VAL A 154 -8.57 3.97 -14.84
N ARG A 155 -8.39 4.46 -16.07
CA ARG A 155 -7.40 3.89 -17.00
C ARG A 155 -5.97 4.09 -16.48
N ASN A 156 -5.70 5.23 -15.86
CA ASN A 156 -4.41 5.51 -15.25
C ASN A 156 -4.12 4.59 -14.05
N ALA A 157 -5.08 4.45 -13.12
CA ALA A 157 -4.98 3.53 -11.98
C ALA A 157 -4.75 2.08 -12.43
N ARG A 158 -5.48 1.61 -13.45
CA ARG A 158 -5.26 0.28 -14.05
C ARG A 158 -3.85 0.09 -14.64
N LYS A 159 -3.24 1.16 -15.17
CA LYS A 159 -1.83 1.11 -15.60
C LYS A 159 -0.89 1.13 -14.41
N GLY A 160 -1.22 1.82 -13.33
CA GLY A 160 -0.47 1.78 -12.08
C GLY A 160 -0.48 0.41 -11.40
N MET A 161 -1.59 -0.34 -11.47
CA MET A 161 -1.68 -1.71 -10.97
C MET A 161 -0.58 -2.64 -11.53
N THR A 162 -0.13 -2.42 -12.77
CA THR A 162 0.89 -3.27 -13.41
C THR A 162 2.27 -2.64 -13.45
N SER A 163 2.39 -1.32 -13.27
CA SER A 163 3.66 -0.62 -13.43
C SER A 163 4.24 -0.05 -12.14
N PHE A 164 3.38 0.38 -11.21
CA PHE A 164 3.78 1.00 -9.95
C PHE A 164 3.60 0.05 -8.76
N HIS A 165 2.53 -0.74 -8.75
CA HIS A 165 2.24 -1.69 -7.67
C HIS A 165 3.41 -2.62 -7.33
N PHE A 166 4.08 -3.15 -8.36
CA PHE A 166 5.20 -4.07 -8.18
C PHE A 166 6.54 -3.38 -7.91
N ASN A 167 6.57 -2.04 -7.81
CA ASN A 167 7.81 -1.28 -7.72
C ASN A 167 7.79 -0.27 -6.57
N TYR A 168 8.04 -0.79 -5.37
CA TYR A 168 8.27 -0.02 -4.14
C TYR A 168 9.75 0.02 -3.73
N ASN A 169 10.64 -0.51 -4.57
CA ASN A 169 12.04 -0.68 -4.23
C ASN A 169 12.76 0.63 -3.91
N ASN A 170 12.45 1.71 -4.62
CA ASN A 170 13.13 3.00 -4.42
C ASN A 170 12.20 4.08 -3.88
N VAL A 171 11.10 3.68 -3.22
CA VAL A 171 10.23 4.65 -2.55
C VAL A 171 10.96 5.16 -1.30
N ASP A 172 11.18 6.46 -1.21
CA ASP A 172 11.58 7.09 0.04
C ASP A 172 10.32 7.49 0.81
N ILE A 173 10.06 6.83 1.95
CA ILE A 173 8.89 7.10 2.78
C ILE A 173 8.99 8.43 3.53
N TYR A 174 10.19 9.01 3.59
CA TYR A 174 10.47 10.28 4.26
C TYR A 174 10.67 11.44 3.27
N ASP A 175 10.49 11.21 1.96
CA ASP A 175 10.58 12.27 0.97
C ASP A 175 9.62 13.41 1.37
N PRO A 176 10.13 14.65 1.54
CA PRO A 176 9.30 15.79 1.95
C PRO A 176 8.24 16.16 0.90
N ALA A 177 8.35 15.67 -0.34
CA ALA A 177 7.33 15.82 -1.36
C ALA A 177 6.15 14.84 -1.21
N ASN A 178 6.26 13.82 -0.34
CA ASN A 178 5.16 12.92 -0.05
C ASN A 178 4.03 13.66 0.68
N THR A 179 2.81 13.28 0.35
CA THR A 179 1.64 13.75 1.07
C THR A 179 1.38 12.82 2.24
N VAL A 180 1.42 13.37 3.45
CA VAL A 180 1.28 12.64 4.71
C VAL A 180 0.07 13.15 5.49
N TRP A 181 -0.76 12.25 5.98
CA TRP A 181 -1.89 12.59 6.85
C TRP A 181 -2.21 11.41 7.78
N HIS A 182 -3.10 11.65 8.75
CA HIS A 182 -3.43 10.67 9.78
C HIS A 182 -4.94 10.39 9.85
N ASP A 183 -5.30 9.16 10.16
CA ASP A 183 -6.63 8.76 10.62
C ASP A 183 -6.47 7.67 11.69
N GLY A 184 -7.00 7.92 12.89
CA GLY A 184 -6.75 7.06 14.05
C GLY A 184 -5.25 6.83 14.29
N ASN A 185 -4.87 5.56 14.40
CA ASN A 185 -3.48 5.11 14.56
C ASN A 185 -2.76 4.85 13.22
N THR A 186 -3.38 5.23 12.10
CA THR A 186 -2.77 5.10 10.77
C THR A 186 -2.17 6.42 10.31
N THR A 187 -0.88 6.38 9.99
CA THR A 187 -0.18 7.38 9.19
C THR A 187 -0.19 6.95 7.74
N TYR A 188 -0.83 7.72 6.89
CA TYR A 188 -0.81 7.48 5.45
C TYR A 188 0.31 8.26 4.79
N VAL A 189 1.02 7.59 3.89
CA VAL A 189 2.00 8.20 3.01
C VAL A 189 1.54 7.97 1.58
N LEU A 190 1.39 9.04 0.80
CA LEU A 190 1.15 9.00 -0.64
C LEU A 190 2.34 9.62 -1.35
N THR A 191 3.00 8.84 -2.21
CA THR A 191 4.19 9.34 -2.89
C THR A 191 3.89 10.44 -3.90
N HIS A 192 4.94 11.15 -4.28
CA HIS A 192 4.89 12.09 -5.39
C HIS A 192 5.39 11.45 -6.69
N GLU A 193 4.56 11.45 -7.73
CA GLU A 193 4.95 11.01 -9.06
C GLU A 193 4.71 12.10 -10.12
N ASN A 194 5.76 12.42 -10.87
CA ASN A 194 5.72 13.44 -11.92
C ASN A 194 4.94 12.99 -13.16
N THR A 195 4.93 11.68 -13.46
CA THR A 195 4.39 11.15 -14.72
C THR A 195 3.29 10.14 -14.45
N PRO A 196 2.06 10.40 -14.93
CA PRO A 196 0.97 9.43 -14.85
C PRO A 196 1.32 8.09 -15.54
N PRO A 197 1.01 6.93 -14.92
CA PRO A 197 1.22 5.60 -15.50
C PRO A 197 0.76 5.45 -16.96
N ILE A 198 -0.36 6.07 -17.34
CA ILE A 198 -0.89 6.02 -18.71
C ILE A 198 0.04 6.64 -19.76
N MET A 199 0.96 7.52 -19.36
CA MET A 199 1.89 8.21 -20.26
C MET A 199 3.22 7.51 -20.44
N ARG A 200 3.49 6.46 -19.66
CA ARG A 200 4.79 5.78 -19.66
C ARG A 200 5.12 5.05 -20.98
N SER A 201 4.25 5.12 -22.00
CA SER A 201 4.49 4.55 -23.35
C SER A 201 4.54 5.57 -24.50
N LEU A 202 4.57 6.87 -24.26
CA LEU A 202 4.70 7.88 -25.33
C LEU A 202 5.67 8.97 -24.86
N PHE A 203 6.62 9.35 -25.73
CA PHE A 203 7.51 10.50 -25.54
C PHE A 203 6.70 11.69 -24.99
N ALA A 204 6.86 11.97 -23.71
CA ALA A 204 5.93 12.82 -23.00
C ALA A 204 6.32 14.29 -23.18
N ASN A 205 5.57 14.98 -24.04
CA ASN A 205 5.53 16.44 -24.00
C ASN A 205 5.11 16.87 -22.56
N PRO A 206 5.91 17.68 -21.84
CA PRO A 206 5.62 18.08 -20.46
C PRO A 206 4.26 18.76 -20.28
N ASN A 207 3.81 19.54 -21.27
CA ASN A 207 2.51 20.21 -21.22
C ASN A 207 1.36 19.20 -21.29
N LEU A 208 1.48 18.18 -22.15
CA LEU A 208 0.52 17.09 -22.22
C LEU A 208 0.45 16.32 -20.90
N ALA A 209 1.60 16.14 -20.23
CA ALA A 209 1.67 15.47 -18.94
C ALA A 209 0.95 16.26 -17.85
N SER A 210 1.15 17.57 -17.82
CA SER A 210 0.46 18.47 -16.91
C SER A 210 -1.06 18.44 -17.10
N VAL A 211 -1.53 18.56 -18.35
CA VAL A 211 -2.98 18.53 -18.67
C VAL A 211 -3.61 17.19 -18.29
N LEU A 212 -2.95 16.07 -18.63
CA LEU A 212 -3.49 14.76 -18.34
C LEU A 212 -3.49 14.47 -16.84
N ARG A 213 -2.45 14.89 -16.12
CA ARG A 213 -2.41 14.85 -14.66
C ARG A 213 -3.59 15.61 -14.06
N GLY A 214 -3.85 16.85 -14.51
CA GLY A 214 -5.00 17.63 -14.05
C GLY A 214 -6.33 16.89 -14.25
N ARG A 215 -6.53 16.24 -15.41
CA ARG A 215 -7.74 15.43 -15.70
C ARG A 215 -7.84 14.15 -14.87
N ILE A 216 -6.72 13.53 -14.56
CA ILE A 216 -6.66 12.31 -13.74
C ILE A 216 -7.00 12.67 -12.29
N GLU A 217 -6.37 13.71 -11.75
CA GLU A 217 -6.51 14.11 -10.35
C GLU A 217 -7.93 14.55 -9.99
N THR A 218 -8.75 15.02 -10.95
CA THR A 218 -10.19 15.28 -10.66
C THR A 218 -10.99 14.02 -10.33
N GLY A 219 -10.45 12.82 -10.58
CA GLY A 219 -11.05 11.55 -10.15
C GLY A 219 -10.74 11.17 -8.70
N TYR A 220 -9.89 11.93 -8.01
CA TYR A 220 -9.41 11.66 -6.65
C TYR A 220 -9.87 12.76 -5.70
N GLN A 221 -10.00 12.43 -4.41
CA GLN A 221 -10.41 13.35 -3.34
C GLN A 221 -9.25 13.61 -2.38
N ARG A 222 -8.13 14.08 -2.91
CA ARG A 222 -6.85 14.16 -2.19
C ARG A 222 -6.98 14.94 -0.86
N PRO A 223 -6.16 14.62 0.16
CA PRO A 223 -6.05 15.44 1.37
C PRO A 223 -5.78 16.91 1.05
N THR A 224 -6.22 17.82 1.93
CA THR A 224 -6.10 19.26 1.69
C THR A 224 -4.66 19.77 1.65
N ASN A 225 -3.74 19.04 2.29
CA ASN A 225 -2.30 19.30 2.24
C ASN A 225 -1.61 18.61 1.05
N ASP A 226 -2.36 17.97 0.16
CA ASP A 226 -1.79 17.40 -1.06
C ASP A 226 -1.31 18.51 -2.01
N ILE A 227 -0.34 18.16 -2.84
CA ILE A 227 0.12 19.00 -3.94
C ILE A 227 -1.05 19.41 -4.84
N ALA A 228 -1.11 20.68 -5.21
CA ALA A 228 -2.14 21.17 -6.11
C ALA A 228 -2.06 20.45 -7.47
N ALA A 229 -3.20 19.98 -7.97
CA ALA A 229 -3.30 19.51 -9.34
C ALA A 229 -3.07 20.70 -10.29
N PRO A 230 -2.33 20.51 -11.41
CA PRO A 230 -2.15 21.57 -12.39
C PRO A 230 -3.50 22.10 -12.89
N SER A 231 -3.65 23.42 -12.96
CA SER A 231 -4.89 24.04 -13.45
C SER A 231 -5.12 23.74 -14.93
N ARG A 232 -6.38 23.70 -15.37
CA ARG A 232 -6.73 23.50 -16.79
C ARG A 232 -6.24 24.64 -17.71
N SER A 233 -5.78 25.75 -17.15
CA SER A 233 -5.58 27.02 -17.86
C SER A 233 -4.20 27.19 -18.52
N ALA A 234 -3.29 26.22 -18.43
CA ALA A 234 -1.95 26.33 -19.02
C ALA A 234 -1.92 26.07 -20.55
N VAL A 235 -2.96 26.49 -21.28
CA VAL A 235 -3.00 26.50 -22.74
C VAL A 235 -3.44 27.88 -23.21
N THR A 236 -2.51 28.82 -23.21
CA THR A 236 -2.45 29.78 -24.32
C THR A 236 -1.43 29.23 -25.30
N ALA A 237 -1.89 28.93 -26.50
CA ALA A 237 -1.08 28.59 -27.66
C ALA A 237 -0.09 29.70 -28.01
#